data_AF-A0A524GN25-F1
#
_entry.id   AF-A0A524GN25-F1
#
_cell.length_a   1.000
_cell.length_b   1.000
_cell.length_c   1.000
_cell.angle_alpha   90.00
_cell.angle_beta   90.00
_cell.angle_gamma   90.00
#
_symmetry.space_group_name_H-M   'P 1'
#
loop_
_entity.id
_entity.type
_entity.pdbx_description
1 polymer ?
#
loop_
_entity_poly.entity_id
_entity_poly.type
_entity_poly.pdbx_seq_one_letter_code
_entity_poly.pdbx_strand_id
1 'polypeptide(L)'
;MRLQYPSSVKIIRVPCTGKVDVIHLLRAIQMGADGVYIVGCLEETCHYNEGNLRARERVEHVRTLLEEIGMEGDRVRMYNLSSGEGPT
;
A
#
# COMPACT_ATOMS: atom_id res chain seq x y z
N MET A 1 -16.06 1.19 16.81
CA MET A 1 -16.17 -0.18 16.26
C MET A 1 -14.87 -0.92 16.50
N ARG A 2 -14.88 -2.15 17.02
CA ARG A 2 -13.67 -2.98 17.17
C ARG A 2 -13.71 -4.07 16.11
N LEU A 3 -13.22 -3.75 14.91
CA LEU A 3 -13.13 -4.71 13.82
C LEU A 3 -12.05 -5.75 14.16
N GLN A 4 -12.42 -7.02 14.06
CA GLN A 4 -11.49 -8.13 14.16
C GLN A 4 -10.85 -8.33 12.80
N TYR A 5 -9.52 -8.34 12.75
CA TYR A 5 -8.75 -8.69 11.57
C TYR A 5 -7.58 -9.59 11.99
N PRO A 6 -7.01 -10.38 11.07
CA PRO A 6 -5.92 -11.30 11.39
C PRO A 6 -4.74 -10.59 12.04
N SER A 7 -4.16 -11.18 13.09
CA SER A 7 -3.00 -10.64 13.80
C SER A 7 -1.71 -10.60 12.97
N SER A 8 -1.71 -11.20 11.78
CA SER A 8 -0.63 -11.10 10.79
C SER A 8 -0.50 -9.71 10.18
N VAL A 9 -1.56 -8.89 10.23
CA VAL A 9 -1.55 -7.53 9.66
C VAL A 9 -0.88 -6.56 10.64
N LYS A 10 0.23 -5.96 10.19
CA LYS A 10 0.95 -4.90 10.93
C LYS A 10 0.73 -3.56 10.24
N ILE A 11 0.06 -2.64 10.92
CA ILE A 11 -0.26 -1.32 10.38
C ILE A 11 0.88 -0.34 10.70
N ILE A 12 1.48 0.24 9.66
CA ILE A 12 2.46 1.32 9.78
C ILE A 12 1.78 2.62 9.35
N ARG A 13 1.68 3.57 10.29
CA ARG A 13 1.06 4.87 10.00
C ARG A 13 2.10 5.82 9.41
N VAL A 14 1.72 6.45 8.30
CA VAL A 14 2.46 7.52 7.64
C VAL A 14 1.54 8.72 7.47
N PRO A 15 2.08 9.96 7.37
CA PRO A 15 1.26 11.15 7.17
C PRO A 15 0.52 11.15 5.82
N CYS A 16 1.09 10.50 4.80
CA CYS A 16 0.51 10.39 3.47
C CYS A 16 1.08 9.15 2.76
N THR A 17 0.30 8.51 1.88
CA THR A 17 0.80 7.44 1.01
C THR A 17 1.91 7.91 0.07
N GLY A 18 1.93 9.18 -0.29
CA GLY A 18 3.02 9.78 -1.07
C GLY A 18 4.40 9.73 -0.39
N LYS A 19 4.45 9.48 0.94
CA LYS A 19 5.70 9.26 1.68
C LYS A 19 6.26 7.85 1.48
N VAL A 20 5.42 6.90 1.07
CA VAL A 20 5.82 5.54 0.75
C VAL A 20 6.59 5.55 -0.58
N ASP A 21 7.71 4.87 -0.56
CA ASP A 21 8.67 4.78 -1.66
C ASP A 21 8.94 3.29 -1.95
N VAL A 22 9.40 2.99 -3.16
CA VAL A 22 9.76 1.67 -3.68
C VAL A 22 10.63 0.90 -2.69
N ILE A 23 11.61 1.56 -2.08
CA ILE A 23 12.52 0.93 -1.10
C ILE A 23 11.80 0.39 0.14
N HIS A 24 10.71 1.03 0.57
CA HIS A 24 9.93 0.56 1.72
C HIS A 24 9.18 -0.73 1.38
N LEU A 25 8.63 -0.82 0.17
CA LEU A 25 7.89 -1.98 -0.32
C LEU A 25 8.82 -3.17 -0.51
N LEU A 26 9.91 -2.97 -1.24
CA LEU A 26 10.91 -4.01 -1.48
C LEU A 26 11.57 -4.49 -0.18
N ARG A 27 11.89 -3.58 0.75
CA ARG A 27 12.45 -3.95 2.05
C ARG A 27 11.48 -4.78 2.88
N ALA A 28 10.19 -4.46 2.88
CA ALA A 28 9.20 -5.25 3.60
C ALA A 28 9.10 -6.67 3.03
N ILE A 29 9.07 -6.82 1.70
CA ILE A 29 9.12 -8.13 1.04
C ILE A 29 10.42 -8.88 1.40
N GLN A 30 11.57 -8.21 1.32
CA GLN A 30 12.88 -8.78 1.67
C GLN A 30 12.95 -9.26 3.14
N MET A 31 12.27 -8.56 4.05
CA MET A 31 12.17 -8.96 5.46
C MET A 31 11.21 -10.14 5.71
N GLY A 32 10.65 -10.73 4.65
CA GLY A 32 9.78 -11.90 4.72
C GLY A 32 8.29 -11.57 4.83
N ALA A 33 7.85 -10.37 4.42
CA ALA A 33 6.43 -10.10 4.32
C ALA A 33 5.82 -10.89 3.14
N ASP A 34 4.73 -11.60 3.39
CA ASP A 34 4.00 -12.29 2.32
C ASP A 34 3.38 -11.31 1.32
N GLY A 35 2.93 -10.15 1.80
CA GLY A 35 2.45 -9.05 0.98
C GLY A 35 2.46 -7.71 1.72
N VAL A 36 2.42 -6.63 0.94
CA VAL A 36 2.47 -5.24 1.40
C VAL A 36 1.34 -4.46 0.74
N TYR A 37 0.46 -3.88 1.55
CA TYR A 37 -0.64 -3.07 1.07
C TYR A 37 -0.43 -1.60 1.42
N ILE A 38 -0.65 -0.73 0.44
CA ILE A 38 -0.67 0.72 0.62
C ILE A 38 -2.15 1.14 0.64
N VAL A 39 -2.58 1.80 1.71
CA VAL A 39 -3.95 2.30 1.82
C VAL A 39 -3.90 3.83 1.91
N GLY A 40 -4.57 4.50 0.97
CA GLY A 40 -4.59 5.96 0.89
C GLY A 40 -5.97 6.54 0.66
N CYS A 41 -6.04 7.86 0.64
CA CYS A 41 -7.25 8.60 0.28
C CYS A 41 -7.73 8.23 -1.13
N LEU A 42 -9.03 8.42 -1.40
CA LEU A 42 -9.57 8.40 -2.76
C LEU A 42 -8.75 9.32 -3.69
N GLU A 43 -8.62 8.91 -4.96
CA GLU A 43 -7.76 9.62 -5.93
C GLU A 43 -8.11 11.11 -6.00
N GLU A 44 -9.40 11.45 -6.01
CA GLU A 44 -9.90 12.81 -6.11
C GLU A 44 -9.81 13.63 -4.81
N THR A 45 -9.65 12.98 -3.65
CA THR A 45 -9.69 13.63 -2.33
C THR A 45 -8.35 13.58 -1.61
N CYS A 46 -7.24 13.58 -2.36
CA CYS A 46 -5.92 13.59 -1.74
C CYS A 46 -5.68 14.88 -0.97
N HIS A 47 -5.38 14.76 0.33
CA HIS A 47 -5.06 15.93 1.17
C HIS A 47 -3.77 16.64 0.74
N TYR A 48 -2.83 15.91 0.12
CA TYR A 48 -1.53 16.42 -0.31
C TYR A 48 -1.41 16.47 -1.85
N ASN A 49 -2.51 16.80 -2.52
CA ASN A 49 -2.63 16.94 -3.98
C ASN A 49 -2.45 15.63 -4.76
N GLU A 50 -1.21 15.23 -5.06
CA GLU A 50 -0.92 14.09 -5.96
C GLU A 50 -0.22 12.93 -5.24
N GLY A 51 -0.18 12.97 -3.90
CA GLY A 51 0.58 12.00 -3.11
C GLY A 51 0.13 10.56 -3.33
N ASN A 52 -1.17 10.32 -3.48
CA ASN A 52 -1.73 9.01 -3.76
C ASN A 52 -1.47 8.54 -5.20
N LEU A 53 -1.54 9.43 -6.19
CA LEU A 53 -1.24 9.12 -7.60
C LEU A 53 0.21 8.66 -7.76
N ARG A 54 1.16 9.39 -7.17
CA ARG A 54 2.58 9.00 -7.17
C ARG A 54 2.82 7.68 -6.45
N ALA A 55 2.08 7.42 -5.37
CA ALA A 55 2.17 6.14 -4.68
C ALA A 55 1.66 4.99 -5.57
N ARG A 56 0.58 5.19 -6.34
CA ARG A 56 0.05 4.20 -7.29
C ARG A 56 1.08 3.85 -8.36
N GLU A 57 1.71 4.84 -8.96
CA GLU A 57 2.78 4.61 -9.95
C GLU A 57 3.95 3.79 -9.37
N ARG A 58 4.37 4.09 -8.14
CA ARG A 58 5.43 3.33 -7.46
C ARG A 58 5.02 1.89 -7.15
N VAL A 59 3.76 1.67 -6.78
CA VAL A 59 3.23 0.33 -6.53
C VAL A 59 3.21 -0.51 -7.80
N GLU A 60 2.70 0.03 -8.91
CA GLU A 60 2.71 -0.67 -10.20
C GLU A 60 4.15 -0.94 -10.67
N HIS A 61 5.06 0.00 -10.46
CA HIS A 61 6.48 -0.22 -10.76
C HIS A 61 7.07 -1.39 -9.95
N VAL A 62 6.83 -1.43 -8.63
CA VAL A 62 7.27 -2.54 -7.78
C VAL A 62 6.64 -3.86 -8.18
N ARG A 63 5.36 -3.85 -8.54
CA ARG A 63 4.65 -5.04 -9.01
C ARG A 63 5.33 -5.63 -10.24
N THR A 64 5.65 -4.81 -11.24
CA THR A 64 6.39 -5.26 -12.44
C THR A 64 7.77 -5.78 -12.07
N LEU A 65 8.51 -5.10 -11.19
CA LEU A 65 9.81 -5.57 -10.73
C LEU A 65 9.74 -6.94 -10.03
N LEU A 66 8.69 -7.20 -9.25
CA LEU A 66 8.48 -8.51 -8.62
C LEU A 66 8.20 -9.59 -9.66
N GLU A 67 7.37 -9.30 -10.66
CA GLU A 67 7.08 -10.24 -11.76
C GLU A 67 8.35 -10.56 -12.58
N GLU A 68 9.20 -9.58 -12.85
CA GLU A 68 10.47 -9.76 -13.58
C GLU A 68 11.46 -10.69 -12.86
N ILE A 69 11.49 -10.66 -11.52
CA ILE A 69 12.35 -11.55 -10.72
C ILE A 69 11.70 -12.91 -10.40
N GLY A 70 10.56 -13.21 -11.03
CA GLY A 70 9.85 -14.48 -10.84
C GLY A 70 9.06 -14.57 -9.54
N MET A 71 8.74 -13.43 -8.91
CA MET A 71 7.85 -13.35 -7.76
C MET A 71 6.43 -12.95 -8.18
N GLU A 72 5.47 -13.23 -7.31
CA GLU A 72 4.07 -12.84 -7.54
C GLU A 72 3.90 -11.33 -7.32
N GLY A 73 3.56 -10.60 -8.39
CA GLY A 73 3.35 -9.15 -8.34
C GLY A 73 2.20 -8.73 -7.41
N ASP A 74 1.19 -9.60 -7.25
CA ASP A 74 0.03 -9.37 -6.37
C ASP A 74 0.37 -9.28 -4.88
N ARG A 75 1.62 -9.58 -4.51
CA ARG A 75 2.16 -9.32 -3.17
C ARG A 75 2.21 -7.84 -2.83
N VAL A 76 2.14 -6.93 -3.81
CA VAL A 76 2.11 -5.49 -3.54
C VAL A 76 0.89 -4.87 -4.24
N ARG A 77 0.01 -4.22 -3.48
CA ARG A 77 -1.16 -3.53 -4.04
C ARG A 77 -1.47 -2.23 -3.31
N MET A 78 -2.13 -1.33 -4.01
CA MET A 78 -2.66 -0.09 -3.45
C MET A 78 -4.19 -0.14 -3.43
N TYR A 79 -4.77 0.32 -2.33
CA TYR A 79 -6.20 0.55 -2.19
C TYR A 79 -6.45 2.00 -1.82
N ASN A 80 -7.49 2.57 -2.41
CA ASN A 80 -7.96 3.91 -2.10
C ASN A 80 -9.27 3.78 -1.32
N LEU A 81 -9.28 4.27 -0.09
CA LEU A 81 -10.42 4.19 0.82
C LEU A 81 -10.65 5.56 1.47
N SER A 82 -11.91 5.92 1.62
CA SER A 82 -12.35 7.04 2.44
C SER A 82 -12.40 6.66 3.91
N SER A 83 -12.42 7.66 4.79
CA SER A 83 -12.53 7.47 6.24
C SER A 83 -13.85 6.80 6.68
N GLY A 84 -14.85 6.76 5.81
CA GLY A 84 -16.17 6.19 6.09
C GLY A 84 -16.38 4.75 5.63
N GLU A 85 -15.45 4.18 4.85
CA GLU A 85 -15.57 2.82 4.28
C GLU A 85 -15.19 1.69 5.25
N GLY A 86 -15.43 1.91 6.55
CA GLY A 86 -15.41 0.83 7.51
C GLY A 86 -16.65 -0.05 7.33
N PRO A 87 -16.53 -1.40 7.32
CA PRO A 87 -17.70 -2.25 7.39
C PRO A 87 -18.51 -1.89 8.64
N THR A 88 -19.85 -1.88 8.52
CA THR A 88 -20.81 -1.54 9.59
C THR A 88 -21.24 -2.77 10.39
#